data_AF-A0A0F9F667-F1
#
_entry.id   AF-A0A0F9F667-F1
#
_cell.length_a   1.000
_cell.length_b   1.000
_cell.length_c   1.000
_cell.angle_alpha   90.00
_cell.angle_beta   90.00
_cell.angle_gamma   90.00
#
_symmetry.space_group_name_H-M   'P 1'
#
loop_
_entity.id
_entity.type
_entity.pdbx_description
1 polymer ?
#
loop_
_entity_poly.entity_id
_entity_poly.type
_entity_poly.pdbx_seq_one_letter_code
_entity_poly.pdbx_strand_id
1 'polypeptide(L)'
;VQWFGAAGEIEYNDGRAHEPITDITPFQIFITRWNDAEPAPPTLAQLKVVKGEEFKAEAVIRVAIQVPDWDSIEAIKTVAGMWVSHLAGNATVAQLKAKDIYLYIRNTVPPKIMAITTEANLAAVDPTSDDPFGDGTSWPV
;
A
#
# COMPACT_ATOMS: atom_id res chain seq x y z
N VAL A 1 16.32 -0.43 -23.39
CA VAL A 1 17.73 -0.52 -23.82
C VAL A 1 18.59 -0.82 -22.60
N GLN A 2 19.23 -1.98 -22.53
CA GLN A 2 20.25 -2.29 -21.51
C GLN A 2 21.63 -2.05 -22.14
N TRP A 3 22.44 -1.19 -21.54
CA TRP A 3 23.77 -0.83 -22.05
C TRP A 3 24.85 -1.57 -21.28
N PHE A 4 25.73 -2.31 -21.96
CA PHE A 4 26.89 -2.98 -21.38
C PHE A 4 28.18 -2.38 -21.95
N GLY A 5 28.74 -1.36 -21.30
CA GLY A 5 30.04 -0.77 -21.66
C GLY A 5 29.99 0.30 -22.78
N ALA A 6 31.12 0.50 -23.47
CA ALA A 6 31.29 1.54 -24.50
C ALA A 6 30.71 1.15 -25.88
N ALA A 7 30.16 -0.07 -25.99
CA ALA A 7 29.49 -0.55 -27.20
C ALA A 7 28.02 -0.79 -26.88
N GLY A 8 27.14 -0.43 -27.81
CA GLY A 8 25.73 -0.81 -27.74
C GLY A 8 25.13 -0.94 -29.13
N GLU A 9 23.83 -1.18 -29.20
CA GLU A 9 23.11 -1.40 -30.47
C GLU A 9 21.96 -0.41 -30.58
N ILE A 10 21.78 0.16 -31.76
CA ILE A 10 20.58 0.93 -32.10
C ILE A 10 19.56 -0.02 -32.71
N GLU A 11 18.44 -0.18 -32.03
CA GLU A 11 17.25 -0.84 -32.56
C GLU A 11 16.36 0.21 -33.23
N TYR A 12 16.06 0.02 -34.52
CA TYR A 12 15.21 0.92 -35.29
C TYR A 12 13.78 0.38 -35.34
N ASN A 13 12.80 1.22 -34.96
CA ASN A 13 11.37 0.86 -34.96
C ASN A 13 10.74 0.75 -36.37
N ASP A 14 11.54 0.88 -37.43
CA ASP A 14 11.09 0.79 -38.84
C ASP A 14 11.52 -0.53 -39.52
N GLY A 15 12.01 -1.50 -38.74
CA GLY A 15 12.38 -2.83 -39.23
C GLY A 15 13.76 -2.91 -39.89
N ARG A 16 14.58 -1.85 -39.79
CA ARG A 16 15.99 -1.92 -40.20
C ARG A 16 16.78 -2.84 -39.27
N ALA A 17 17.84 -3.44 -39.84
CA ALA A 17 18.79 -4.22 -39.07
C ALA A 17 19.42 -3.37 -37.96
N HIS A 18 19.67 -3.99 -36.81
CA HIS A 18 20.34 -3.33 -35.70
C HIS A 18 21.73 -2.86 -36.13
N GLU A 19 22.10 -1.66 -35.70
CA GLU A 19 23.40 -1.08 -36.00
C GLU A 19 24.26 -1.03 -34.73
N PRO A 20 25.47 -1.62 -34.73
CA PRO A 20 26.37 -1.53 -33.61
C PRO A 20 26.94 -0.11 -33.55
N ILE A 21 26.85 0.51 -32.38
CA ILE A 21 27.53 1.77 -32.09
C ILE A 21 28.73 1.53 -31.19
N THR A 22 29.86 2.09 -31.60
CA THR A 22 31.15 2.03 -30.90
C THR A 22 31.43 3.27 -30.05
N ASP A 23 30.57 4.28 -30.14
CA ASP A 23 30.62 5.50 -29.34
C ASP A 23 29.22 5.91 -28.88
N ILE A 24 28.98 5.82 -27.57
CA ILE A 24 27.72 6.21 -26.94
C ILE A 24 27.68 7.69 -26.54
N THR A 25 28.78 8.44 -26.72
CA THR A 25 28.90 9.86 -26.35
C THR A 25 27.76 10.73 -26.90
N PRO A 26 27.31 10.57 -28.16
CA PRO A 26 26.17 11.34 -28.68
C PRO A 26 24.85 11.09 -27.94
N PHE A 27 24.70 9.92 -27.31
CA PHE A 27 23.51 9.48 -26.60
C PHE A 27 23.62 9.67 -25.08
N GLN A 28 24.78 10.09 -24.57
CA GLN A 28 25.03 10.20 -23.14
C GLN A 28 24.04 11.14 -22.44
N ILE A 29 23.63 12.24 -23.08
CA ILE A 29 22.60 13.15 -22.54
C ILE A 29 21.24 12.45 -22.42
N PHE A 30 20.87 11.61 -23.40
CA PHE A 30 19.63 10.84 -23.34
C PHE A 30 19.70 9.76 -22.26
N ILE A 31 20.81 9.02 -22.18
CA ILE A 31 21.03 7.99 -21.14
C ILE A 31 20.98 8.60 -19.75
N THR A 32 21.67 9.73 -19.55
CA THR A 32 21.63 10.48 -18.28
C THR A 32 20.22 10.94 -17.97
N ARG A 33 19.51 11.59 -18.91
CA ARG A 33 18.11 12.00 -18.70
C ARG A 33 17.18 10.83 -18.42
N TRP A 34 17.42 9.68 -19.03
CA TRP A 34 16.60 8.48 -18.86
C TRP A 34 16.83 7.86 -17.48
N ASN A 35 18.10 7.73 -17.05
CA ASN A 35 18.45 7.25 -15.71
C ASN A 35 18.01 8.25 -14.62
N ASP A 36 18.12 9.55 -14.88
CA ASP A 36 17.64 10.61 -13.99
C ASP A 36 16.10 10.75 -14.00
N ALA A 37 15.42 10.17 -15.00
CA ALA A 37 13.96 10.13 -15.09
C ALA A 37 13.36 8.93 -14.37
N GLU A 38 14.17 7.98 -13.88
CA GLU A 38 13.65 6.93 -13.01
C GLU A 38 13.19 7.59 -11.70
N PRO A 39 11.89 7.49 -11.34
CA PRO A 39 11.41 8.10 -10.12
C PRO A 39 12.19 7.50 -8.96
N ALA A 40 12.69 8.38 -8.08
CA ALA A 40 13.41 7.94 -6.89
C ALA A 40 12.58 6.87 -6.16
N PRO A 41 13.23 5.84 -5.59
CA PRO A 41 12.53 4.80 -4.86
C PRO A 41 11.66 5.42 -3.76
N PRO A 42 10.49 4.85 -3.48
CA PRO A 42 9.58 5.40 -2.49
C PRO A 42 10.27 5.45 -1.13
N THR A 43 10.16 6.59 -0.46
CA THR A 43 10.65 6.75 0.91
C THR A 43 9.85 5.87 1.87
N LEU A 44 10.44 5.50 3.02
CA LEU A 44 9.73 4.81 4.10
C LEU A 44 8.41 5.51 4.48
N ALA A 45 8.36 6.85 4.46
CA ALA A 45 7.14 7.60 4.73
C ALA A 45 6.04 7.33 3.70
N GLN A 46 6.38 7.27 2.41
CA GLN A 46 5.44 6.90 1.34
C GLN A 46 4.98 5.44 1.48
N LEU A 47 5.90 4.52 1.79
CA LEU A 47 5.57 3.12 2.02
C LEU A 47 4.61 2.94 3.21
N LYS A 48 4.76 3.73 4.28
CA LYS A 48 3.84 3.73 5.43
C LYS A 48 2.42 4.15 5.04
N VAL A 49 2.29 5.13 4.13
CA VAL A 49 0.97 5.54 3.61
C VAL A 49 0.33 4.38 2.83
N VAL A 50 1.09 3.75 1.93
CA VAL A 50 0.61 2.59 1.16
C VAL A 50 0.17 1.46 2.09
N LYS A 51 0.99 1.10 3.08
CA LYS A 51 0.62 0.08 4.08
C LYS A 51 -0.65 0.44 4.84
N GLY A 52 -0.85 1.72 5.17
CA GLY A 52 -2.08 2.20 5.79
C GLY A 52 -3.32 2.00 4.90
N GLU A 53 -3.21 2.17 3.58
CA GLU A 53 -4.30 1.87 2.65
C GLU A 53 -4.58 0.37 2.53
N GLU A 54 -3.56 -0.48 2.60
CA GLU A 54 -3.75 -1.95 2.63
C GLU A 54 -4.57 -2.39 3.85
N PHE A 55 -4.30 -1.83 5.04
CA PHE A 55 -5.12 -2.09 6.24
C PHE A 55 -6.57 -1.62 6.08
N LYS A 56 -6.81 -0.51 5.37
CA LYS A 56 -8.18 -0.05 5.12
C LYS A 56 -8.92 -1.00 4.18
N ALA A 57 -8.24 -1.48 3.13
CA ALA A 57 -8.81 -2.44 2.20
C ALA A 57 -9.19 -3.75 2.92
N GLU A 58 -8.29 -4.28 3.75
CA GLU A 58 -8.57 -5.49 4.54
C GLU A 58 -9.68 -5.27 5.57
N ALA A 59 -9.72 -4.11 6.24
CA ALA A 59 -10.80 -3.81 7.16
C ALA A 59 -12.18 -3.78 6.50
N VAL A 60 -12.28 -3.29 5.25
CA VAL A 60 -13.52 -3.35 4.49
C VAL A 60 -13.97 -4.80 4.28
N ILE A 61 -13.04 -5.68 3.89
CA ILE A 61 -13.33 -7.11 3.72
C ILE A 61 -13.82 -7.73 5.03
N ARG A 62 -13.10 -7.50 6.13
CA ARG A 62 -13.45 -8.05 7.44
C ARG A 62 -14.77 -7.49 7.99
N VAL A 63 -15.06 -6.22 7.75
CA VAL A 63 -16.35 -5.62 8.12
C VAL A 63 -17.49 -6.21 7.28
N ALA A 64 -17.32 -6.36 5.97
CA ALA A 64 -18.35 -6.92 5.08
C ALA A 64 -18.72 -8.37 5.44
N ILE A 65 -17.79 -9.14 6.02
CA ILE A 65 -18.09 -10.48 6.56
C ILE A 65 -19.09 -10.40 7.74
N GLN A 66 -19.01 -9.35 8.56
CA GLN A 66 -19.91 -9.16 9.70
C GLN A 66 -21.23 -8.52 9.26
N VAL A 67 -21.14 -7.45 8.47
CA VAL A 67 -22.27 -6.64 8.00
C VAL A 67 -22.07 -6.38 6.51
N PRO A 68 -22.64 -7.23 5.62
CA PRO A 68 -22.41 -7.16 4.17
C PRO A 68 -22.71 -5.81 3.53
N ASP A 69 -23.66 -5.06 4.10
CA ASP A 69 -24.04 -3.73 3.61
C ASP A 69 -22.98 -2.64 3.92
N TRP A 70 -21.93 -2.96 4.68
CA TRP A 70 -20.84 -2.04 5.04
C TRP A 70 -19.56 -2.36 4.25
N ASP A 71 -19.72 -2.51 2.94
CA ASP A 71 -18.69 -2.92 1.98
C ASP A 71 -17.76 -1.77 1.52
N SER A 72 -17.81 -0.61 2.18
CA SER A 72 -16.97 0.55 1.86
C SER A 72 -16.58 1.37 3.08
N ILE A 73 -15.43 2.05 2.99
CA ILE A 73 -14.96 2.96 4.05
C ILE A 73 -15.97 4.08 4.33
N GLU A 74 -16.69 4.58 3.33
CA GLU A 74 -17.69 5.64 3.52
C GLU A 74 -18.96 5.12 4.22
N ALA A 75 -19.41 3.90 3.91
CA ALA A 75 -20.48 3.25 4.67
C ALA A 75 -20.06 3.05 6.13
N ILE A 76 -18.83 2.57 6.36
CA ILE A 76 -18.26 2.37 7.69
C ILE A 76 -18.16 3.70 8.45
N LYS A 77 -17.66 4.78 7.82
CA LYS A 77 -17.57 6.12 8.43
C LYS A 77 -18.94 6.69 8.79
N THR A 78 -19.93 6.55 7.90
CA THR A 78 -21.29 7.05 8.13
C THR A 78 -21.87 6.40 9.37
N VAL A 79 -21.73 5.08 9.49
CA VAL A 79 -22.22 4.36 10.66
C VAL A 79 -21.37 4.66 11.90
N ALA A 80 -20.05 4.73 11.79
CA ALA A 80 -19.15 5.11 12.88
C ALA A 80 -19.41 6.53 13.42
N GLY A 81 -19.79 7.47 12.55
CA GLY A 81 -20.23 8.81 12.92
C GLY A 81 -21.59 8.83 13.63
N MET A 82 -22.44 7.83 13.36
CA MET A 82 -23.73 7.62 14.01
C MET A 82 -23.65 6.82 15.31
N TRP A 83 -22.52 6.18 15.63
CA TRP A 83 -22.28 5.41 16.86
C TRP A 83 -22.20 6.26 18.15
N VAL A 84 -22.98 7.33 18.21
CA VAL A 84 -23.38 8.04 19.43
C VAL A 84 -24.31 7.10 20.23
N SER A 85 -24.35 7.31 21.56
CA SER A 85 -24.95 6.45 22.61
C SER A 85 -26.26 5.68 22.31
N HIS A 86 -27.09 6.12 21.37
CA HIS A 86 -28.37 5.50 21.02
C HIS A 86 -28.25 4.28 20.09
N LEU A 87 -27.20 4.16 19.28
CA LEU A 87 -26.98 2.97 18.44
C LEU A 87 -26.32 1.82 19.21
N ALA A 88 -25.52 2.12 20.23
CA ALA A 88 -24.84 1.11 21.02
C ALA A 88 -25.77 0.24 21.88
N GLY A 89 -26.91 0.77 22.30
CA GLY A 89 -27.89 0.03 23.10
C GLY A 89 -28.65 -1.05 22.32
N ASN A 90 -28.72 -0.93 20.99
CA ASN A 90 -29.53 -1.81 20.13
C ASN A 90 -28.71 -2.50 19.02
N ALA A 91 -27.40 -2.32 19.01
CA ALA A 91 -26.54 -2.89 17.98
C ALA A 91 -26.46 -4.42 18.11
N THR A 92 -26.46 -5.09 16.97
CA THR A 92 -26.21 -6.53 16.92
C THR A 92 -24.75 -6.84 17.25
N VAL A 93 -24.47 -8.08 17.64
CA VAL A 93 -23.09 -8.55 17.86
C VAL A 93 -22.22 -8.32 16.61
N ALA A 94 -22.75 -8.57 15.42
CA ALA A 94 -22.04 -8.34 14.17
C ALA A 94 -21.70 -6.84 13.95
N GLN A 95 -22.63 -5.94 14.27
CA GLN A 95 -22.40 -4.50 14.19
C GLN A 95 -21.35 -4.01 15.21
N LEU A 96 -21.32 -4.59 16.40
CA LEU A 96 -20.29 -4.32 17.41
C LEU A 96 -18.90 -4.76 16.92
N LYS A 97 -18.79 -5.96 16.35
CA LYS A 97 -17.54 -6.46 15.76
C LYS A 97 -17.03 -5.57 14.61
N ALA A 98 -17.92 -5.19 13.69
CA ALA A 98 -17.59 -4.29 12.60
C ALA A 98 -17.10 -2.92 13.11
N LYS A 99 -17.71 -2.40 14.17
CA LYS A 99 -17.24 -1.17 14.86
C LYS A 99 -15.84 -1.37 15.45
N ASP A 100 -15.58 -2.48 16.12
CA ASP A 100 -14.27 -2.71 16.74
C ASP A 100 -13.16 -2.80 15.69
N ILE A 101 -13.43 -3.44 14.54
CA ILE A 101 -12.53 -3.45 13.37
C ILE A 101 -12.25 -2.02 12.88
N TYR A 102 -13.27 -1.18 12.78
CA TYR A 102 -13.10 0.23 12.42
C TYR A 102 -12.25 1.00 13.44
N LEU A 103 -12.48 0.80 14.74
CA LEU A 103 -11.71 1.46 15.78
C LEU A 103 -10.25 0.97 15.79
N TYR A 104 -10.01 -0.29 15.48
CA TYR A 104 -8.67 -0.85 15.31
C TYR A 104 -7.89 -0.14 14.20
N ILE A 105 -8.47 0.02 13.01
CA ILE A 105 -7.79 0.76 11.92
C ILE A 105 -7.60 2.24 12.21
N ARG A 106 -8.48 2.84 13.02
CA ARG A 106 -8.42 4.28 13.31
C ARG A 106 -7.43 4.60 14.40
N ASN A 107 -7.38 3.77 15.45
CA ASN A 107 -6.68 4.09 16.69
C ASN A 107 -5.41 3.24 16.89
N THR A 108 -5.36 2.03 16.36
CA THR A 108 -4.26 1.07 16.60
C THR A 108 -3.27 1.03 15.45
N VAL A 109 -3.76 0.94 14.21
CA VAL A 109 -2.90 0.79 13.02
C VAL A 109 -1.97 2.00 12.79
N PRO A 110 -2.46 3.27 12.81
CA PRO A 110 -1.60 4.41 12.51
C PRO A 110 -0.39 4.56 13.43
N PRO A 111 -0.51 4.51 14.78
CA PRO A 111 0.67 4.62 15.64
C PRO A 111 1.63 3.44 15.46
N LYS A 112 1.15 2.23 15.20
CA LYS A 112 2.01 1.06 14.95
C LYS A 112 2.81 1.19 13.67
N ILE A 113 2.16 1.55 12.55
CA ILE A 113 2.84 1.80 11.28
C ILE A 113 3.85 2.95 11.44
N MET A 114 3.48 4.02 12.16
CA MET A 114 4.38 5.15 12.39
C MET A 114 5.61 4.78 13.22
N ALA A 115 5.50 3.85 14.17
CA ALA A 115 6.61 3.38 15.00
C ALA A 115 7.65 2.53 14.24
N ILE A 116 7.32 1.99 13.07
CA ILE A 116 8.25 1.16 12.28
C ILE A 116 9.38 2.02 11.71
N THR A 117 10.62 1.65 11.93
CA THR A 117 11.80 2.46 11.56
C THR A 117 12.54 1.99 10.31
N THR A 118 12.17 0.83 9.73
CA THR A 118 12.84 0.25 8.57
C THR A 118 11.84 -0.26 7.54
N GLU A 119 12.23 -0.28 6.27
CA GLU A 119 11.41 -0.81 5.17
C GLU A 119 11.19 -2.31 5.30
N ALA A 120 12.20 -3.07 5.72
CA ALA A 120 12.09 -4.52 5.93
C ALA A 120 11.03 -4.86 7.00
N ASN A 121 11.01 -4.14 8.12
CA ASN A 121 10.01 -4.37 9.16
C ASN A 121 8.61 -3.97 8.68
N LEU A 122 8.49 -2.92 7.85
CA LEU A 122 7.20 -2.53 7.27
C LEU A 122 6.69 -3.55 6.26
N ALA A 123 7.59 -4.14 5.47
CA ALA A 123 7.27 -5.19 4.50
C ALA A 123 6.81 -6.49 5.19
N ALA A 124 7.30 -6.77 6.41
CA ALA A 124 6.87 -7.91 7.21
C ALA A 124 5.45 -7.76 7.80
N VAL A 125 4.89 -6.54 7.80
CA VAL A 125 3.51 -6.31 8.24
C VAL A 125 2.53 -6.81 7.18
N ASP A 126 1.72 -7.79 7.56
CA ASP A 126 0.71 -8.42 6.71
C ASP A 126 -0.70 -8.12 7.22
N PRO A 127 -1.42 -7.15 6.61
CA PRO A 127 -2.77 -6.81 7.01
C PRO A 127 -3.74 -8.00 7.02
N THR A 128 -3.52 -9.02 6.16
CA THR A 128 -4.43 -10.16 6.00
C THR A 128 -4.29 -11.20 7.12
N SER A 129 -3.16 -11.19 7.83
CA SER A 129 -2.93 -12.03 9.02
C SER A 129 -3.87 -11.63 10.16
N ASP A 130 -4.23 -12.60 11.02
CA ASP A 130 -4.98 -12.30 12.24
C ASP A 130 -4.15 -11.53 13.27
N ASP A 131 -2.82 -11.65 13.24
CA ASP A 131 -1.85 -10.78 13.95
C ASP A 131 -0.94 -10.08 12.93
N PRO A 132 -1.37 -8.92 12.39
CA PRO A 132 -0.67 -8.26 11.30
C PRO A 132 0.74 -7.79 11.62
N PHE A 133 1.00 -7.52 12.89
CA PHE A 133 2.28 -6.96 13.35
C PHE A 133 3.19 -8.03 13.97
N GLY A 134 2.69 -9.26 14.15
CA GLY A 134 3.44 -10.35 14.79
C GLY A 134 3.79 -10.07 16.26
N ASP A 135 3.06 -9.16 16.90
CA ASP A 135 3.33 -8.70 18.27
C ASP A 135 2.20 -9.06 19.26
N GLY A 136 1.31 -9.97 18.85
CA GLY A 136 0.14 -10.39 19.61
C GLY A 136 -1.04 -9.42 19.52
N THR A 137 -0.91 -8.32 18.78
CA THR A 137 -2.03 -7.39 18.56
C THR A 137 -2.85 -7.84 17.38
N SER A 138 -3.84 -8.68 17.67
CA SER A 138 -4.71 -9.24 16.64
C SER A 138 -5.79 -8.27 16.16
N TRP A 139 -6.35 -8.55 14.98
CA TRP A 139 -7.64 -7.99 14.61
C TRP A 139 -8.70 -8.33 15.66
N PRO A 140 -9.69 -7.45 15.89
CA PRO A 140 -10.86 -7.76 16.70
C PRO A 140 -11.64 -8.93 16.08
N VAL A 141 -12.03 -9.91 16.92
CA VAL A 141 -12.78 -11.13 16.56
C VAL A 141 -14.24 -11.10 16.95
#